data_AF-A0AA86IK47-F1
#
_entry.id   AF-A0AA86IK47-F1
#
_cell.length_a   1.000
_cell.length_b   1.000
_cell.length_c   1.000
_cell.angle_alpha   90.00
_cell.angle_beta   90.00
_cell.angle_gamma   90.00
#
_symmetry.space_group_name_H-M   'P 1'
#
loop_
_entity.id
_entity.type
_entity.pdbx_description
1 polymer ?
#
loop_
_entity_poly.entity_id
_entity_poly.type
_entity_poly.pdbx_seq_one_letter_code
_entity_poly.pdbx_strand_id
1 'polypeptide(L)'
;MADPHSTPESEIKKSERSVIVGYRPHGPDKSTPNLILKGKWLREAGFDTGQQITVKVMNRCIVLMAYNEQEQRLQDELKAAQQRIKRIESTLAALN
;
A
#
# COMPACT_ATOMS: atom_id res chain seq x y z
N MET A 1 -21.34 41.09 -28.21
CA MET A 1 -19.92 40.72 -28.41
C MET A 1 -19.50 39.98 -27.16
N ALA A 2 -19.41 38.66 -27.23
CA ALA A 2 -19.03 37.82 -26.09
C ALA A 2 -17.72 37.12 -26.46
N ASP A 3 -16.66 37.35 -25.68
CA ASP A 3 -15.38 36.66 -25.81
C ASP A 3 -15.56 35.20 -25.34
N PRO A 4 -15.37 34.20 -26.21
CA PRO A 4 -15.59 32.83 -25.82
C PRO A 4 -14.25 32.15 -25.48
N HIS A 5 -14.18 31.65 -24.25
CA HIS A 5 -13.31 30.56 -23.79
C HIS A 5 -11.87 30.88 -23.36
N SER A 6 -11.74 31.55 -22.21
CA SER A 6 -10.69 31.14 -21.26
C SER A 6 -11.03 29.72 -20.78
N THR A 7 -10.38 28.72 -21.34
CA THR A 7 -10.44 27.36 -20.80
C THR A 7 -9.52 27.33 -19.57
N PRO A 8 -9.98 27.00 -18.37
CA PRO A 8 -9.06 26.76 -17.27
C PRO A 8 -8.18 25.57 -17.65
N GLU A 9 -6.87 25.75 -17.53
CA GLU A 9 -5.87 24.73 -17.78
C GLU A 9 -6.05 23.62 -16.72
N SER A 10 -6.84 22.61 -17.07
CA SER A 10 -7.22 21.53 -16.17
C SER A 10 -6.02 20.65 -15.81
N GLU A 11 -5.48 20.90 -14.61
CA GLU A 11 -5.34 19.94 -13.51
C GLU A 11 -5.13 18.46 -13.91
N ILE A 12 -3.94 17.93 -13.57
CA ILE A 12 -3.55 16.50 -13.46
C ILE A 12 -4.13 15.60 -14.56
N LYS A 13 -3.39 15.49 -15.68
CA LYS A 13 -3.74 14.62 -16.82
C LYS A 13 -3.61 13.13 -16.42
N LYS A 14 -4.72 12.56 -15.93
CA LYS A 14 -5.02 11.13 -15.62
C LYS A 14 -4.37 10.55 -14.35
N SER A 15 -4.98 10.86 -13.20
CA SER A 15 -4.73 10.18 -11.91
C SER A 15 -5.41 8.80 -11.78
N GLU A 16 -6.28 8.42 -12.71
CA GLU A 16 -7.05 7.18 -12.66
C GLU A 16 -6.55 6.14 -13.67
N ARG A 17 -6.44 4.88 -13.23
CA ARG A 17 -6.02 3.75 -14.07
C ARG A 17 -6.96 2.57 -13.87
N SER A 18 -7.63 2.15 -14.93
CA SER A 18 -8.46 0.94 -14.92
C SER A 18 -7.58 -0.31 -15.01
N VAL A 19 -7.75 -1.23 -14.06
CA VAL A 19 -7.05 -2.52 -14.03
C VAL A 19 -8.09 -3.62 -13.85
N ILE A 20 -7.89 -4.74 -14.53
CA ILE A 20 -8.77 -5.91 -14.44
C ILE A 20 -8.19 -6.88 -13.41
N VAL A 21 -9.04 -7.39 -12.53
CA VAL A 21 -8.69 -8.48 -11.62
C VAL A 21 -8.42 -9.74 -12.46
N GLY A 22 -7.21 -10.26 -12.36
CA GLY A 22 -6.81 -11.49 -13.03
C GLY A 22 -6.85 -12.68 -12.08
N TYR A 23 -6.32 -13.81 -12.56
CA TYR A 23 -6.09 -15.01 -11.75
C TYR A 23 -4.61 -15.19 -11.49
N ARG A 24 -4.26 -15.93 -10.43
CA ARG A 24 -2.87 -16.27 -10.09
C ARG A 24 -2.23 -17.09 -11.23
N PRO A 25 -1.21 -16.56 -11.96
CA PRO A 25 -0.82 -17.16 -13.24
C PRO A 25 0.08 -18.41 -13.16
N HIS A 26 0.39 -18.95 -11.98
CA HIS A 26 1.39 -20.03 -11.83
C HIS A 26 1.07 -21.02 -10.69
N GLY A 27 -0.18 -21.49 -10.60
CA GLY A 27 -0.58 -22.51 -9.62
C GLY A 27 -1.62 -23.49 -10.18
N PRO A 28 -1.76 -24.68 -9.57
CA PRO A 28 -2.86 -25.59 -9.89
C PRO A 28 -4.21 -24.95 -9.57
N ASP A 29 -4.24 -24.08 -8.56
CA ASP A 29 -5.39 -23.29 -8.20
C ASP A 29 -5.48 -22.01 -9.05
N LYS A 30 -6.45 -22.01 -9.97
CA LYS A 30 -6.84 -20.85 -10.79
C LYS A 30 -8.05 -20.11 -10.24
N SER A 31 -8.58 -20.52 -9.07
CA SER A 31 -9.75 -19.86 -8.45
C SER A 31 -9.35 -18.63 -7.65
N THR A 32 -8.09 -18.54 -7.20
CA THR A 32 -7.60 -17.41 -6.42
C THR A 32 -7.46 -16.14 -7.29
N PRO A 33 -8.19 -15.04 -6.96
CA PRO A 33 -8.09 -13.77 -7.66
C PRO A 33 -6.76 -13.07 -7.38
N ASN A 34 -6.31 -12.24 -8.32
CA ASN A 34 -5.07 -11.47 -8.24
C ASN A 34 -5.24 -10.07 -8.84
N LEU A 35 -4.81 -9.05 -8.10
CA LEU A 35 -4.76 -7.67 -8.57
C LEU A 35 -3.31 -7.21 -8.67
N ILE A 36 -2.86 -6.87 -9.88
CA ILE A 36 -1.49 -6.45 -10.14
C ILE A 36 -1.46 -4.99 -10.56
N LEU A 37 -0.85 -4.14 -9.73
CA LEU A 37 -0.52 -2.77 -10.08
C LEU A 37 0.96 -2.70 -10.45
N LYS A 38 1.27 -2.26 -11.68
CA LYS A 38 2.64 -2.16 -12.19
C LYS A 38 2.82 -0.87 -12.99
N GLY A 39 4.03 -0.33 -12.97
CA GLY A 39 4.46 0.78 -13.81
C GLY A 39 5.26 1.84 -13.06
N LYS A 40 5.98 2.68 -13.82
CA LYS A 40 6.79 3.79 -13.28
C LYS A 40 5.95 4.80 -12.49
N TRP A 41 4.67 4.93 -12.83
CA TRP A 41 3.70 5.80 -12.16
C TRP A 41 3.50 5.52 -10.67
N LEU A 42 3.83 4.31 -10.19
CA LEU A 42 3.75 3.99 -8.75
C LEU A 42 4.70 4.87 -7.94
N ARG A 43 5.92 5.10 -8.45
CA ARG A 43 6.88 6.01 -7.82
C ARG A 43 6.39 7.44 -7.82
N GLU A 44 5.80 7.90 -8.92
CA GLU A 44 5.20 9.24 -9.03
C GLU A 44 4.03 9.42 -8.03
N ALA A 45 3.33 8.34 -7.69
CA ALA A 45 2.28 8.32 -6.68
C ALA A 45 2.80 8.11 -5.23
N GLY A 46 4.13 8.10 -5.01
CA GLY A 46 4.74 7.97 -3.69
C GLY A 46 4.85 6.53 -3.17
N PHE A 47 4.77 5.52 -4.04
CA PHE A 47 5.02 4.12 -3.71
C PHE A 47 6.41 3.70 -4.21
N ASP A 48 7.39 3.69 -3.30
CA ASP A 48 8.76 3.28 -3.61
C ASP A 48 9.05 1.81 -3.28
N THR A 49 10.12 1.29 -3.87
CA THR A 49 10.55 -0.10 -3.66
C THR A 49 11.07 -0.29 -2.24
N GLY A 50 10.58 -1.30 -1.54
CA GLY A 50 10.98 -1.60 -0.15
C GLY A 50 10.21 -0.81 0.92
N GLN A 51 9.32 0.10 0.50
CA GLN A 51 8.46 0.84 1.42
C GLN A 51 7.34 -0.05 1.96
N GLN A 52 7.04 0.08 3.25
CA GLN A 52 5.85 -0.56 3.82
C GLN A 52 4.59 0.19 3.39
N ILE A 53 3.52 -0.55 3.12
CA ILE A 53 2.22 0.00 2.75
C ILE A 53 1.13 -0.65 3.59
N THR A 54 0.07 0.11 3.88
CA THR A 54 -1.17 -0.43 4.43
C THR A 54 -2.17 -0.66 3.31
N VAL A 55 -2.82 -1.83 3.35
CA VAL A 55 -3.98 -2.14 2.51
C VAL A 55 -5.22 -2.17 3.40
N LYS A 56 -6.14 -1.23 3.19
CA LYS A 56 -7.46 -1.26 3.84
C LYS A 56 -8.47 -1.88 2.88
N VAL A 57 -9.19 -2.88 3.35
CA VAL A 57 -10.20 -3.61 2.57
C VAL A 57 -11.59 -3.27 3.09
N MET A 58 -12.45 -2.84 2.18
CA MET A 58 -13.85 -2.52 2.42
C MET A 58 -14.71 -3.21 1.37
N ASN A 59 -16.04 -3.27 1.58
CA ASN A 59 -16.94 -3.84 0.58
C ASN A 59 -16.75 -3.13 -0.77
N ARG A 60 -16.31 -3.88 -1.79
CA ARG A 60 -15.99 -3.39 -3.15
C ARG A 60 -14.94 -2.26 -3.24
N CYS A 61 -14.12 -2.03 -2.20
CA CYS A 61 -13.12 -0.96 -2.22
C CYS A 61 -11.82 -1.41 -1.54
N ILE A 62 -10.68 -1.06 -2.15
CA ILE A 62 -9.35 -1.30 -1.60
C ILE A 62 -8.61 0.03 -1.61
N VAL A 63 -8.09 0.44 -0.45
CA VAL A 63 -7.30 1.65 -0.30
C VAL A 63 -5.86 1.26 0.02
N LEU A 64 -4.92 1.77 -0.79
CA LEU A 64 -3.49 1.60 -0.63
C LEU A 64 -2.91 2.89 -0.06
N MET A 65 -2.17 2.80 1.04
CA MET A 65 -1.51 3.93 1.68
C MET A 65 -0.06 3.59 1.92
N ALA A 66 0.86 4.44 1.44
CA ALA A 66 2.28 4.30 1.72
C ALA A 66 2.62 4.98 3.05
N TYR A 67 3.48 4.35 3.85
CA TYR A 67 3.96 4.95 5.09
C TYR A 67 4.99 6.03 4.75
N ASN A 68 4.91 7.20 5.39
CA ASN A 68 6.02 8.14 5.31
C ASN A 68 7.22 7.65 6.14
N GLU A 69 8.39 8.27 5.97
CA GLU A 69 9.63 7.82 6.65
C GLU A 69 9.50 7.79 8.17
N GLN A 70 8.78 8.75 8.77
CA GLN A 70 8.60 8.81 10.22
C GLN A 70 7.70 7.67 10.71
N GLU A 71 6.59 7.42 10.03
CA GLU A 71 5.68 6.32 10.36
C GLU A 71 6.37 4.96 10.21
N GLN A 72 7.24 4.81 9.21
CA GLN A 72 8.01 3.59 9.02
C GLN A 72 9.03 3.37 10.16
N ARG A 73 9.76 4.41 10.58
CA ARG A 73 10.65 4.34 11.75
C ARG A 73 9.90 3.97 13.03
N LEU A 74 8.77 4.61 13.28
CA LEU A 74 7.93 4.31 14.44
C LEU A 74 7.42 2.86 14.43
N GLN A 75 7.06 2.33 13.26
CA GLN A 75 6.68 0.92 13.14
C GLN A 75 7.84 -0.03 13.43
N ASP A 76 9.03 0.26 12.93
CA ASP A 76 10.22 -0.57 13.17
C ASP A 76 10.60 -0.57 14.66
N GLU A 77 10.51 0.58 15.33
CA GLU A 77 10.71 0.71 16.78
C GLU A 77 9.68 -0.08 17.58
N LEU A 78 8.39 0.06 17.24
CA LEU A 78 7.30 -0.69 17.89
C LEU A 78 7.52 -2.19 17.77
N LYS A 79 7.88 -2.67 16.57
CA LYS A 79 8.15 -4.08 16.31
C LYS A 79 9.35 -4.58 17.12
N ALA A 80 10.42 -3.78 17.20
CA ALA A 80 11.58 -4.11 18.02
C ALA A 80 11.23 -4.19 19.52
N ALA A 81 10.42 -3.25 20.02
CA ALA A 81 9.94 -3.25 21.40
C ALA A 81 9.08 -4.48 21.72
N GLN A 82 8.13 -4.82 20.84
CA GLN A 82 7.29 -6.02 20.98
C GLN A 82 8.11 -7.30 21.03
N GLN A 83 9.16 -7.42 20.20
CA GLN A 83 10.04 -8.58 20.23
C GLN A 83 10.83 -8.68 21.55
N ARG A 84 11.26 -7.55 22.12
CA ARG A 84 11.92 -7.54 23.42
C ARG A 84 10.98 -8.00 24.54
N ILE A 85 9.75 -7.49 24.55
CA ILE A 85 8.73 -7.90 25.53
C ILE A 85 8.47 -9.40 25.44
N LYS A 86 8.25 -9.92 24.23
CA LYS A 86 8.03 -11.36 24.01
C LYS A 86 9.19 -12.22 24.52
N ARG A 87 10.44 -11.76 24.36
CA ARG A 87 11.61 -12.46 24.90
C ARG A 87 11.60 -12.45 26.43
N ILE A 88 11.31 -11.31 27.04
CA ILE A 88 11.23 -11.18 28.50
C ILE A 88 10.16 -12.12 29.06
N GLU A 89 8.95 -12.10 28.49
CA GLU A 89 7.86 -13.00 28.88
C GLU A 89 8.27 -14.47 28.79
N SER A 90 8.94 -14.85 27.69
CA SER A 90 9.46 -16.21 27.52
C SER A 90 10.51 -16.58 28.57
N THR A 91 11.40 -15.65 28.94
CA THR A 91 12.41 -15.90 29.98
C THR A 91 11.77 -16.04 31.36
N LEU A 92 10.74 -15.23 31.67
CA LEU A 92 10.02 -15.31 32.94
C LEU A 92 9.23 -16.62 33.05
N ALA A 93 8.59 -17.06 31.97
CA ALA A 93 7.86 -18.32 31.93
C ALA A 93 8.75 -19.55 32.16
N ALA A 94 10.03 -19.48 31.79
CA ALA A 94 10.99 -20.57 31.96
C ALA A 94 11.61 -20.63 33.38
N LEU A 95 11.36 -19.63 34.23
CA LEU A 95 11.84 -19.57 35.61
C LEU A 95 10.80 -20.05 36.65
N ASN A 96 9.56 -20.27 36.21
CA ASN A 96 8.48 -20.89 36.99
C ASN A 96 8.40 -22.40 36.70
#